data_AF-A0A962QBE3-F1
#
_entry.id   AF-A0A962QBE3-F1
#
_cell.length_a   1.000
_cell.length_b   1.000
_cell.length_c   1.000
_cell.angle_alpha   90.00
_cell.angle_beta   90.00
_cell.angle_gamma   90.00
#
_symmetry.space_group_name_H-M   'P 1'
#
loop_
_entity.id
_entity.type
_entity.pdbx_description
1 polymer ?
#
loop_
_entity_poly.entity_id
_entity_poly.type
_entity_poly.pdbx_seq_one_letter_code
_entity_poly.pdbx_strand_id
1 'polypeptide(L)'
;MSHVFEFVKPSGGRYLPDGLVFTLEKCSADEKGGMLHAEIAVVGGTDAMEQLAEMLAYRVVIRHRESGMKVWWGHISEALIPQGGILVGMTLDGMCNRARARYTYQGAEGYRSGLTNWVENAESIARYGAHEKIIQTTNTNGDRALEKATATLQLTPVATVRQAQGDDGQGRLVCRGDYDILGRRYYSQPAGYIANKVTPNARALLGWGFTGLCGFSPDGRVHNLDAYFAALDVNDRLQISGSASNNKAVTVEDGPRDLEVVRVEGTTIFFDANDDIHDTENGMSVFTNGEMILVSGSSVGGNNKYHLLDSVAGGHCTVDTDWNGTITTSAAGPNVTVKQGNS
;
A
#
# COMPACT_ATOMS: atom_id res chain seq x y z
N MET A 1 12.45 5.83 46.07
CA MET A 1 11.76 4.99 45.07
C MET A 1 11.04 5.89 44.06
N SER A 2 11.67 6.22 42.93
CA SER A 2 11.23 7.28 42.01
C SER A 2 10.18 6.86 40.96
N HIS A 3 9.87 5.57 40.84
CA HIS A 3 8.98 5.06 39.78
C HIS A 3 7.75 4.31 40.33
N VAL A 4 6.71 4.27 39.51
CA VAL A 4 5.48 3.49 39.70
C VAL A 4 5.32 2.55 38.52
N PHE A 5 5.02 1.28 38.80
CA PHE A 5 4.85 0.23 37.80
C PHE A 5 3.36 -0.11 37.67
N GLU A 6 2.90 -0.18 36.43
CA GLU A 6 1.54 -0.57 36.07
C GLU A 6 1.61 -1.81 35.19
N PHE A 7 1.09 -2.93 35.67
CA PHE A 7 1.03 -4.19 34.94
C PHE A 7 -0.40 -4.45 34.46
N VAL A 8 -0.54 -4.83 33.19
CA VAL A 8 -1.81 -5.12 32.55
C VAL A 8 -1.72 -6.47 31.86
N LYS A 9 -2.66 -7.37 32.18
CA LYS A 9 -2.76 -8.69 31.57
C LYS A 9 -3.01 -8.56 30.07
N PRO A 10 -2.63 -9.55 29.25
CA PRO A 10 -3.01 -9.59 27.84
C PRO A 10 -4.52 -9.48 27.59
N SER A 11 -5.35 -9.91 28.55
CA SER A 11 -6.81 -9.76 28.53
C SER A 11 -7.33 -8.35 28.89
N GLY A 12 -6.46 -7.40 29.24
CA GLY A 12 -6.82 -6.00 29.51
C GLY A 12 -7.06 -5.65 30.98
N GLY A 13 -7.05 -6.62 31.90
CA GLY A 13 -7.20 -6.37 33.34
C GLY A 13 -5.89 -5.91 34.00
N ARG A 14 -5.95 -4.89 34.88
CA ARG A 14 -4.80 -4.49 35.71
C ARG A 14 -4.42 -5.63 36.67
N TYR A 15 -3.13 -5.84 36.84
CA TYR A 15 -2.57 -6.79 37.79
C TYR A 15 -1.72 -6.05 38.83
N LEU A 16 -1.91 -6.40 40.10
CA LEU A 16 -1.16 -5.87 41.24
C LEU A 16 -0.49 -7.07 41.92
N PRO A 17 0.81 -7.28 41.67
CA PRO A 17 1.56 -8.33 42.38
C PRO A 17 1.64 -8.00 43.86
N ASP A 18 1.43 -9.01 44.70
CA ASP A 18 1.52 -8.89 46.16
C ASP A 18 2.87 -9.44 46.67
N GLY A 19 3.44 -8.80 47.68
CA GLY A 19 4.72 -9.19 48.26
C GLY A 19 5.96 -8.95 47.39
N LEU A 20 5.85 -8.20 46.29
CA LEU A 20 6.94 -7.87 45.36
C LEU A 20 7.25 -6.37 45.32
N VAL A 21 8.54 -6.04 45.36
CA VAL A 21 9.07 -4.68 45.22
C VAL A 21 9.85 -4.57 43.91
N PHE A 22 9.47 -3.62 43.06
CA PHE A 22 10.05 -3.42 41.73
C PHE A 22 10.96 -2.19 41.71
N THR A 23 12.15 -2.34 41.13
CA THR A 23 13.09 -1.25 40.91
C THR A 23 13.55 -1.25 39.45
N LEU A 24 13.44 -0.11 38.78
CA LEU A 24 13.93 0.04 37.42
C LEU A 24 15.44 0.16 37.45
N GLU A 25 16.15 -0.77 36.81
CA GLU A 25 17.62 -0.75 36.72
C GLU A 25 18.08 -0.04 35.44
N LYS A 26 17.48 -0.42 34.30
CA LYS A 26 17.88 0.08 33.00
C LYS A 26 16.66 0.19 32.09
N CYS A 27 16.63 1.23 31.26
CA CYS A 27 15.69 1.33 30.15
C CYS A 27 16.34 2.02 28.96
N SER A 28 15.88 1.70 27.76
CA SER A 28 16.30 2.32 26.50
C SER A 28 15.13 2.51 25.54
N ALA A 29 15.29 3.49 24.66
CA ALA A 29 14.35 3.86 23.60
C ALA A 29 15.11 4.03 22.27
N ASP A 30 14.38 3.94 21.16
CA ASP A 30 14.90 4.15 19.81
C ASP A 30 14.78 5.62 19.39
N GLU A 31 15.76 6.12 18.65
CA GLU A 31 15.76 7.48 18.10
C GLU A 31 14.65 7.71 17.07
N LYS A 32 14.22 6.66 16.35
CA LYS A 32 13.10 6.69 15.40
C LYS A 32 11.74 6.58 16.09
N GLY A 33 11.74 6.43 17.42
CA GLY A 33 10.56 6.36 18.26
C GLY A 33 10.28 4.97 18.79
N GLY A 34 9.74 4.93 20.02
CA GLY A 34 9.39 3.70 20.70
C GLY A 34 10.42 3.23 21.72
N MET A 35 10.00 2.30 22.55
CA MET A 35 10.81 1.71 23.60
C MET A 35 11.51 0.46 23.08
N LEU A 36 12.72 0.18 23.54
CA LEU A 36 13.48 -0.99 23.09
C LEU A 36 13.56 -2.06 24.18
N HIS A 37 14.17 -1.71 25.31
CA HIS A 37 14.50 -2.66 26.36
C HIS A 37 14.34 -2.03 27.74
N ALA A 38 13.91 -2.81 28.72
CA ALA A 38 14.00 -2.45 30.14
C ALA A 38 14.33 -3.66 31.02
N GLU A 39 15.10 -3.42 32.07
CA GLU A 39 15.42 -4.39 33.12
C GLU A 39 14.89 -3.88 34.45
N ILE A 40 14.09 -4.71 35.10
CA ILE A 40 13.45 -4.41 36.37
C ILE A 40 13.92 -5.45 37.38
N ALA A 41 14.62 -5.00 38.41
CA ALA A 41 14.93 -5.82 39.58
C ALA A 41 13.68 -6.00 40.43
N VAL A 42 13.50 -7.22 40.94
CA VAL A 42 12.39 -7.59 41.81
C VAL A 42 12.93 -8.17 43.10
N VAL A 43 12.42 -7.70 44.23
CA VAL A 43 12.72 -8.24 45.56
C VAL A 43 11.43 -8.66 46.24
N GLY A 44 11.44 -9.80 46.94
CA GLY A 44 10.25 -10.36 47.58
C GLY A 44 10.52 -11.75 48.17
N GLY A 45 9.53 -12.29 48.87
CA GLY A 45 9.60 -13.65 49.42
C GLY A 45 9.59 -14.72 48.32
N THR A 46 10.10 -15.92 48.62
CA THR A 46 10.20 -17.03 47.67
C THR A 46 8.87 -17.37 47.01
N ASP A 47 7.79 -17.48 47.80
CA ASP A 47 6.44 -17.77 47.29
C ASP A 47 5.92 -16.66 46.36
N ALA A 48 6.30 -15.40 46.61
CA ALA A 48 5.90 -14.28 45.77
C ALA A 48 6.65 -14.26 44.43
N MET A 49 7.89 -14.78 44.39
CA MET A 49 8.72 -14.82 43.18
C MET A 49 8.16 -15.75 42.10
N GLU A 50 7.42 -16.80 42.48
CA GLU A 50 6.78 -17.70 41.51
C GLU A 50 5.77 -16.96 40.61
N GLN A 51 5.17 -15.87 41.11
CA GLN A 51 4.26 -15.02 40.33
C GLN A 51 4.94 -14.39 39.11
N LEU A 52 6.27 -14.21 39.11
CA LEU A 52 6.99 -13.59 37.99
C LEU A 52 6.86 -14.39 36.69
N ALA A 53 6.80 -15.73 36.78
CA ALA A 53 6.58 -16.58 35.62
C ALA A 53 5.17 -16.36 35.01
N GLU A 54 4.17 -16.06 35.85
CA GLU A 54 2.79 -15.80 35.40
C GLU A 54 2.60 -14.42 34.76
N MET A 55 3.53 -13.50 35.01
CA MET A 55 3.51 -12.14 34.48
C MET A 55 4.06 -12.04 33.06
N LEU A 56 4.52 -13.14 32.45
CA LEU A 56 4.98 -13.14 31.06
C LEU A 56 3.88 -12.63 30.11
N ALA A 57 4.31 -11.88 29.11
CA ALA A 57 3.47 -11.16 28.15
C ALA A 57 2.61 -10.03 28.74
N TYR A 58 2.66 -9.76 30.05
CA TYR A 58 1.91 -8.64 30.62
C TYR A 58 2.51 -7.34 30.10
N ARG A 59 1.64 -6.42 29.72
CA ARG A 59 2.03 -5.06 29.38
C ARG A 59 2.47 -4.36 30.66
N VAL A 60 3.61 -3.68 30.60
CA VAL A 60 4.17 -2.89 31.70
C VAL A 60 4.31 -1.44 31.25
N VAL A 61 3.84 -0.53 32.09
CA VAL A 61 4.03 0.91 31.94
C VAL A 61 4.74 1.43 33.18
N ILE A 62 5.87 2.08 32.96
CA ILE A 62 6.69 2.68 34.02
C ILE A 62 6.46 4.18 33.99
N ARG A 63 6.10 4.74 35.15
CA ARG A 63 5.82 6.17 35.31
C ARG A 63 6.72 6.78 36.36
N HIS A 64 7.12 8.02 36.14
CA HIS A 64 7.76 8.81 37.18
C HIS A 64 6.73 9.14 38.27
N ARG A 65 7.07 8.92 39.54
CA ARG A 65 6.10 8.98 40.66
C ARG A 65 5.47 10.35 40.83
N GLU A 66 6.26 11.42 40.75
CA GLU A 66 5.80 12.77 41.06
C GLU A 66 5.11 13.44 39.87
N SER A 67 5.67 13.28 38.67
CA SER A 67 5.14 13.93 37.46
C SER A 67 4.08 13.10 36.73
N GLY A 68 3.96 11.80 37.05
CA GLY A 68 3.05 10.87 36.38
C GLY A 68 3.42 10.55 34.92
N MET A 69 4.50 11.13 34.40
CA MET A 69 4.95 10.97 33.02
C MET A 69 5.37 9.52 32.75
N LYS A 70 4.98 8.99 31.59
CA LYS A 70 5.41 7.66 31.12
C LYS A 70 6.89 7.73 30.76
N VAL A 71 7.70 6.96 31.47
CA VAL A 71 9.14 6.83 31.23
C VAL A 71 9.41 5.72 30.23
N TRP A 72 8.67 4.61 30.35
CA TRP A 72 8.85 3.44 29.49
C TRP A 72 7.55 2.63 29.40
N TRP A 73 7.33 1.94 28.28
CA TRP A 73 6.19 1.05 28.09
C TRP A 73 6.56 -0.09 27.13
N GLY A 74 5.97 -1.25 27.40
CA GLY A 74 6.22 -2.47 26.63
C GLY A 74 5.55 -3.65 27.29
N HIS A 75 6.18 -4.81 27.22
CA HIS A 75 5.70 -6.04 27.84
C HIS A 75 6.85 -6.87 28.41
N ILE A 76 6.53 -7.78 29.33
CA ILE A 76 7.49 -8.68 29.95
C ILE A 76 7.78 -9.84 28.98
N SER A 77 9.05 -9.99 28.57
CA SER A 77 9.49 -11.03 27.63
C SER A 77 10.18 -12.20 28.33
N GLU A 78 10.91 -11.93 29.41
CA GLU A 78 11.61 -12.96 30.18
C GLU A 78 11.52 -12.63 31.68
N ALA A 79 11.28 -13.66 32.48
CA ALA A 79 11.28 -13.60 33.93
C ALA A 79 12.37 -14.52 34.47
N LEU A 80 13.20 -14.02 35.38
CA LEU A 80 14.31 -14.72 36.00
C LEU A 80 14.09 -14.76 37.51
N ILE A 81 14.08 -15.96 38.07
CA ILE A 81 13.83 -16.24 39.48
C ILE A 81 15.10 -16.88 40.08
N PRO A 82 15.60 -16.38 41.22
CA PRO A 82 16.75 -16.97 41.89
C PRO A 82 16.35 -18.28 42.56
N GLN A 83 17.14 -19.33 42.34
CA GLN A 83 16.97 -20.63 42.99
C GLN A 83 18.34 -21.24 43.26
N GLY A 84 18.79 -21.25 44.52
CA GLY A 84 20.00 -21.97 44.94
C GLY A 84 21.28 -21.55 44.21
N GLY A 85 21.50 -20.25 44.04
CA GLY A 85 22.70 -19.69 43.39
C GLY A 85 22.67 -19.69 41.85
N ILE A 86 21.56 -20.07 41.22
CA ILE A 86 21.31 -19.88 39.77
C ILE A 86 20.05 -19.04 39.55
N LEU A 87 19.96 -18.40 38.38
CA LEU A 87 18.72 -17.76 37.92
C LEU A 87 18.04 -18.71 36.93
N VAL A 88 16.93 -19.30 37.36
CA VAL A 88 16.04 -20.07 36.50
C VAL A 88 15.00 -19.11 35.94
N GLY A 89 14.82 -19.11 34.62
CA GLY A 89 13.87 -18.22 33.98
C GLY A 89 12.99 -18.88 32.94
N MET A 90 12.03 -18.10 32.51
CA MET A 90 11.15 -18.42 31.39
C MET A 90 11.17 -17.25 30.41
N THR A 91 11.31 -17.55 29.12
CA THR A 91 11.33 -16.55 28.05
C THR A 91 10.27 -16.84 26.98
N LEU A 92 9.70 -15.78 26.41
CA LEU A 92 8.87 -15.85 25.22
C LEU A 92 9.70 -16.02 23.93
N ASP A 93 11.01 -15.79 23.99
CA ASP A 93 11.89 -16.00 22.85
C ASP A 93 11.96 -17.50 22.52
N GLY A 94 11.69 -17.83 21.25
CA GLY A 94 11.62 -19.22 20.79
C GLY A 94 10.25 -19.88 20.97
N MET A 95 9.28 -19.19 21.58
CA MET A 95 7.89 -19.64 21.62
C MET A 95 7.26 -19.64 20.21
N CYS A 96 6.34 -20.56 19.96
CA CYS A 96 5.60 -20.63 18.71
C CYS A 96 4.24 -21.28 18.96
N ASN A 97 3.20 -20.47 19.14
CA ASN A 97 1.84 -20.97 19.39
C ASN A 97 0.94 -20.91 18.15
N ARG A 98 1.51 -20.46 17.02
CA ARG A 98 0.85 -20.41 15.72
C ARG A 98 1.88 -20.71 14.62
N ALA A 99 1.69 -21.81 13.90
CA ALA A 99 2.64 -22.26 12.89
C ALA A 99 1.94 -22.61 11.57
N ARG A 100 2.64 -22.44 10.46
CA ARG A 100 2.26 -23.03 9.17
C ARG A 100 3.50 -23.41 8.39
N ALA A 101 3.35 -24.27 7.39
CA ALA A 101 4.44 -24.67 6.53
C ALA A 101 4.25 -24.12 5.11
N ARG A 102 5.33 -23.56 4.55
CA ARG A 102 5.50 -23.43 3.09
C ARG A 102 6.19 -24.69 2.60
N TYR A 103 5.54 -25.40 1.69
CA TYR A 103 6.05 -26.66 1.14
C TYR A 103 6.24 -26.60 -0.37
N THR A 104 7.20 -27.35 -0.87
CA THR A 104 7.34 -27.62 -2.31
C THR A 104 7.13 -29.10 -2.60
N TYR A 105 6.53 -29.39 -3.75
CA TYR A 105 6.30 -30.76 -4.22
C TYR A 105 6.55 -30.85 -5.73
N GLN A 106 6.92 -32.04 -6.19
CA GLN A 106 7.11 -32.31 -7.61
C GLN A 106 5.74 -32.64 -8.24
N GLY A 107 5.31 -31.80 -9.17
CA GLY A 107 4.14 -32.06 -10.02
C GLY A 107 4.56 -32.55 -11.41
N ALA A 108 3.57 -32.89 -12.24
CA ALA A 108 3.79 -33.34 -13.61
C ALA A 108 4.52 -32.30 -14.50
N GLU A 109 4.38 -31.01 -14.18
CA GLU A 109 4.96 -29.89 -14.93
C GLU A 109 6.14 -29.23 -14.19
N GLY A 110 6.73 -29.92 -13.20
CA GLY A 110 7.84 -29.41 -12.40
C GLY A 110 7.47 -29.08 -10.95
N TYR A 111 8.34 -28.32 -10.27
CA TYR A 111 8.17 -27.99 -8.86
C TYR A 111 7.07 -26.96 -8.64
N ARG A 112 6.15 -27.28 -7.73
CA ARG A 112 5.08 -26.39 -7.26
C ARG A 112 5.26 -26.08 -5.78
N SER A 113 4.71 -24.96 -5.32
CA SER A 113 4.73 -24.55 -3.92
C SER A 113 3.32 -24.35 -3.37
N GLY A 114 3.11 -24.72 -2.11
CA GLY A 114 1.88 -24.47 -1.37
C GLY A 114 2.16 -23.90 0.03
N LEU A 115 1.09 -23.41 0.66
CA LEU A 115 1.06 -23.06 2.07
C LEU A 115 0.01 -23.93 2.75
N THR A 116 0.33 -24.45 3.92
CA THR A 116 -0.68 -25.11 4.77
C THR A 116 -1.56 -24.06 5.44
N ASN A 117 -2.71 -24.51 5.96
CA ASN A 117 -3.45 -23.73 6.96
C ASN A 117 -2.58 -23.51 8.21
N TRP A 118 -2.93 -22.47 8.97
CA TRP A 118 -2.34 -22.25 10.29
C TRP A 118 -2.82 -23.32 11.26
N VAL A 119 -1.88 -23.87 12.03
CA VAL A 119 -2.16 -24.62 13.25
C VAL A 119 -1.89 -23.69 14.43
N GLU A 120 -2.82 -23.64 15.38
CA GLU A 120 -2.78 -22.67 16.46
C GLU A 120 -3.39 -23.23 17.75
N ASN A 121 -2.99 -22.66 18.88
CA ASN A 121 -3.57 -22.95 20.18
C ASN A 121 -4.15 -21.66 20.79
N ALA A 122 -5.47 -21.58 20.86
CA ALA A 122 -6.18 -20.38 21.29
C ALA A 122 -5.88 -19.98 22.74
N GLU A 123 -5.73 -20.96 23.65
CA GLU A 123 -5.43 -20.70 25.07
C GLU A 123 -4.03 -20.09 25.25
N SER A 124 -3.03 -20.65 24.58
CA SER A 124 -1.66 -20.14 24.57
C SER A 124 -1.58 -18.74 23.94
N ILE A 125 -2.34 -18.49 22.87
CA ILE A 125 -2.43 -17.16 22.25
C ILE A 125 -3.09 -16.15 23.19
N ALA A 126 -4.17 -16.54 23.88
CA ALA A 126 -4.83 -15.67 24.85
C ALA A 126 -3.92 -15.32 26.03
N ARG A 127 -3.04 -16.25 26.44
CA ARG A 127 -2.11 -16.06 27.56
C ARG A 127 -0.84 -15.30 27.17
N TYR A 128 -0.24 -15.55 26.02
CA TYR A 128 1.10 -15.02 25.68
C TYR A 128 1.15 -14.12 24.43
N GLY A 129 0.00 -13.89 23.79
CA GLY A 129 -0.08 -13.27 22.47
C GLY A 129 0.28 -14.25 21.36
N ALA A 130 0.11 -13.82 20.10
CA ALA A 130 0.43 -14.65 18.94
C ALA A 130 1.93 -14.61 18.62
N HIS A 131 2.55 -15.79 18.54
CA HIS A 131 3.94 -16.02 18.13
C HIS A 131 3.95 -16.91 16.90
N GLU A 132 4.06 -16.27 15.72
CA GLU A 132 3.90 -16.91 14.43
C GLU A 132 5.22 -17.43 13.85
N LYS A 133 5.18 -18.62 13.25
CA LYS A 133 6.31 -19.18 12.51
C LYS A 133 5.87 -19.81 11.19
N ILE A 134 6.57 -19.46 10.11
CA ILE A 134 6.42 -20.13 8.82
C ILE A 134 7.66 -21.01 8.63
N ILE A 135 7.48 -22.32 8.72
CA ILE A 135 8.56 -23.27 8.42
C ILE A 135 8.61 -23.55 6.92
N GLN A 136 9.80 -23.83 6.40
CA GLN A 136 9.98 -24.25 5.01
C GLN A 136 10.24 -25.75 4.97
N THR A 137 9.53 -26.44 4.08
CA THR A 137 9.72 -27.86 3.81
C THR A 137 9.86 -28.08 2.31
N THR A 138 10.69 -29.05 1.92
CA THR A 138 10.98 -29.34 0.51
C THR A 138 10.60 -30.77 0.18
N ASN A 139 10.16 -30.98 -1.06
CA ASN A 139 9.80 -32.29 -1.60
C ASN A 139 8.83 -33.07 -0.69
N THR A 140 7.76 -32.41 -0.25
CA THR A 140 6.78 -32.99 0.67
C THR A 140 5.36 -32.57 0.29
N ASN A 141 4.37 -33.36 0.69
CA ASN A 141 2.95 -33.03 0.44
C ASN A 141 2.38 -32.13 1.55
N GLY A 142 1.18 -31.60 1.32
CA GLY A 142 0.51 -30.67 2.25
C GLY A 142 0.29 -31.26 3.64
N ASP A 143 -0.07 -32.54 3.73
CA ASP A 143 -0.37 -33.20 5.02
C ASP A 143 0.89 -33.38 5.87
N ARG A 144 1.99 -33.84 5.27
CA ARG A 144 3.29 -33.95 5.96
C ARG A 144 3.86 -32.60 6.33
N ALA A 145 3.61 -31.57 5.51
CA ALA A 145 3.97 -30.20 5.85
C ALA A 145 3.16 -29.69 7.05
N LEU A 146 1.88 -30.03 7.13
CA LEU A 146 1.01 -29.68 8.25
C LEU A 146 1.45 -30.39 9.54
N GLU A 147 1.76 -31.68 9.48
CA GLU A 147 2.33 -32.44 10.62
C GLU A 147 3.60 -31.77 11.16
N LYS A 148 4.51 -31.33 10.27
CA LYS A 148 5.73 -30.61 10.66
C LYS A 148 5.43 -29.24 11.28
N ALA A 149 4.41 -28.52 10.78
CA ALA A 149 3.98 -27.27 11.38
C ALA A 149 3.44 -27.51 12.81
N THR A 150 2.62 -28.56 13.00
CA THR A 150 2.11 -28.96 14.33
C THR A 150 3.25 -29.32 15.28
N ALA A 151 4.25 -30.09 14.82
CA ALA A 151 5.42 -30.46 15.61
C ALA A 151 6.32 -29.26 15.97
N THR A 152 6.16 -28.12 15.31
CA THR A 152 6.92 -26.89 15.60
C THR A 152 6.27 -26.07 16.73
N LEU A 153 5.04 -26.40 17.13
CA LEU A 153 4.35 -25.67 18.18
C LEU A 153 5.09 -25.79 19.52
N GLN A 154 5.46 -24.64 20.07
CA GLN A 154 6.01 -24.45 21.40
C GLN A 154 5.01 -23.59 22.18
N LEU A 155 4.08 -24.27 22.86
CA LEU A 155 2.87 -23.66 23.45
C LEU A 155 3.12 -22.94 24.79
N THR A 156 4.28 -23.19 25.40
CA THR A 156 4.69 -22.60 26.68
C THR A 156 6.01 -21.88 26.53
N PRO A 157 6.29 -20.87 27.39
CA PRO A 157 7.58 -20.22 27.47
C PRO A 157 8.74 -21.22 27.58
N VAL A 158 9.88 -20.86 27.00
CA VAL A 158 11.08 -21.69 27.00
C VAL A 158 11.85 -21.46 28.28
N ALA A 159 12.24 -22.52 28.97
CA ALA A 159 13.07 -22.42 30.15
C ALA A 159 14.48 -21.94 29.78
N THR A 160 15.01 -21.01 30.56
CA THR A 160 16.37 -20.47 30.42
C THR A 160 17.08 -20.54 31.77
N VAL A 161 18.39 -20.73 31.76
CA VAL A 161 19.20 -20.75 32.98
C VAL A 161 20.35 -19.77 32.78
N ARG A 162 20.53 -18.87 33.75
CA ARG A 162 21.64 -17.92 33.78
C ARG A 162 22.38 -18.06 35.11
N GLN A 163 23.67 -17.75 35.11
CA GLN A 163 24.41 -17.64 36.37
C GLN A 163 23.83 -16.46 37.17
N ALA A 164 23.58 -16.69 38.46
CA ALA A 164 23.14 -15.62 39.35
C ALA A 164 24.30 -14.66 39.62
N GLN A 165 24.02 -13.37 39.56
CA GLN A 165 24.84 -12.33 40.18
C GLN A 165 23.95 -11.66 41.23
N GLY A 166 23.92 -12.18 42.46
CA GLY A 166 23.08 -11.65 43.54
C GLY A 166 22.77 -12.69 44.62
N ASP A 167 22.20 -12.21 45.72
CA ASP A 167 21.72 -13.02 46.84
C ASP A 167 20.34 -13.65 46.54
N ASP A 168 19.99 -14.70 47.28
CA ASP A 168 18.66 -15.32 47.20
C ASP A 168 17.54 -14.29 47.44
N GLY A 169 16.45 -14.38 46.67
CA GLY A 169 15.30 -13.45 46.75
C GLY A 169 15.37 -12.21 45.85
N GLN A 170 16.35 -12.11 44.96
CA GLN A 170 16.43 -11.09 43.91
C GLN A 170 16.12 -11.68 42.52
N GLY A 171 14.91 -11.40 42.01
CA GLY A 171 14.48 -11.73 40.66
C GLY A 171 14.72 -10.61 39.67
N ARG A 172 14.56 -10.90 38.37
CA ARG A 172 14.64 -9.90 37.30
C ARG A 172 13.59 -10.13 36.24
N LEU A 173 12.96 -9.03 35.80
CA LEU A 173 12.12 -9.01 34.61
C LEU A 173 12.86 -8.29 33.49
N VAL A 174 12.92 -8.96 32.34
CA VAL A 174 13.40 -8.38 31.08
C VAL A 174 12.18 -8.05 30.25
N CYS A 175 12.11 -6.79 29.82
CA CYS A 175 10.97 -6.25 29.10
C CYS A 175 11.40 -5.74 27.72
N ARG A 176 10.52 -5.91 26.73
CA ARG A 176 10.68 -5.41 25.36
C ARG A 176 9.61 -4.37 25.07
N GLY A 177 9.94 -3.35 24.27
CA GLY A 177 8.96 -2.34 23.88
C GLY A 177 7.83 -2.92 23.02
N ASP A 178 6.72 -2.17 22.93
CA ASP A 178 5.52 -2.64 22.22
C ASP A 178 5.76 -3.01 20.75
N TYR A 179 6.69 -2.33 20.07
CA TYR A 179 6.99 -2.61 18.66
C TYR A 179 7.56 -4.01 18.42
N ASP A 180 8.18 -4.64 19.43
CA ASP A 180 8.66 -6.01 19.36
C ASP A 180 7.53 -7.01 19.05
N ILE A 181 6.29 -6.70 19.46
CA ILE A 181 5.12 -7.54 19.21
C ILE A 181 4.83 -7.66 17.71
N LEU A 182 5.14 -6.63 16.91
CA LEU A 182 4.93 -6.67 15.46
C LEU A 182 5.84 -7.70 14.78
N GLY A 183 7.03 -7.94 15.31
CA GLY A 183 7.96 -8.96 14.81
C GLY A 183 7.47 -10.41 14.98
N ARG A 184 6.42 -10.62 15.79
CA ARG A 184 5.85 -11.93 16.10
C ARG A 184 4.77 -12.37 15.11
N ARG A 185 4.36 -11.49 14.18
CA ARG A 185 3.29 -11.76 13.23
C ARG A 185 3.76 -11.51 11.81
N TYR A 186 3.34 -12.37 10.89
CA TYR A 186 3.60 -12.16 9.47
C TYR A 186 2.58 -11.20 8.89
N TYR A 187 3.07 -10.26 8.10
CA TYR A 187 2.20 -9.43 7.27
C TYR A 187 1.45 -10.29 6.26
N SER A 188 0.14 -10.03 6.11
CA SER A 188 -0.67 -10.60 5.04
C SER A 188 -1.33 -9.46 4.26
N GLN A 189 -1.32 -9.59 2.93
CA GLN A 189 -2.05 -8.71 2.01
C GLN A 189 -3.12 -9.54 1.29
N PRO A 190 -4.35 -9.61 1.83
CA PRO A 190 -5.43 -10.39 1.24
C PRO A 190 -5.81 -9.94 -0.18
N ALA A 191 -5.61 -8.66 -0.51
CA ALA A 191 -5.85 -8.14 -1.86
C ALA A 191 -4.84 -8.68 -2.90
N GLY A 192 -3.87 -9.49 -2.47
CA GLY A 192 -2.77 -9.95 -3.31
C GLY A 192 -1.74 -8.86 -3.56
N TYR A 193 -0.71 -9.19 -4.33
CA TYR A 193 0.24 -8.20 -4.83
C TYR A 193 -0.13 -7.88 -6.27
N ILE A 194 -0.06 -6.60 -6.62
CA ILE A 194 -0.16 -6.19 -8.02
C ILE A 194 1.19 -6.51 -8.66
N ALA A 195 1.20 -7.42 -9.63
CA ALA A 195 2.37 -7.69 -10.45
C ALA A 195 2.02 -7.83 -11.92
N ASN A 196 2.89 -7.28 -12.75
CA ASN A 196 2.90 -7.53 -14.17
C ASN A 196 3.52 -8.91 -14.41
N LYS A 197 2.68 -9.88 -14.79
CA LYS A 197 3.08 -11.29 -14.96
C LYS A 197 3.16 -11.75 -16.41
N VAL A 198 2.95 -10.86 -17.38
CA VAL A 198 2.65 -11.30 -18.75
C VAL A 198 3.87 -11.21 -19.68
N THR A 199 4.85 -10.33 -19.42
CA THR A 199 6.11 -10.33 -20.19
C THR A 199 7.25 -9.67 -19.41
N PRO A 200 8.45 -10.26 -19.36
CA PRO A 200 9.65 -9.53 -18.92
C PRO A 200 9.79 -8.25 -19.74
N ASN A 201 10.01 -7.10 -19.08
CA ASN A 201 10.22 -5.79 -19.71
C ASN A 201 9.01 -5.16 -20.45
N ALA A 202 7.78 -5.62 -20.22
CA ALA A 202 6.61 -4.90 -20.73
C ALA A 202 6.44 -3.55 -20.00
N ARG A 203 6.31 -2.48 -20.78
CA ARG A 203 5.89 -1.15 -20.30
C ARG A 203 4.51 -1.26 -19.65
N ALA A 204 4.32 -0.58 -18.53
CA ALA A 204 3.04 -0.48 -17.86
C ALA A 204 2.86 0.91 -17.28
N LEU A 205 1.77 1.56 -17.64
CA LEU A 205 1.33 2.81 -17.04
C LEU A 205 0.76 2.54 -15.64
N LEU A 206 1.53 2.86 -14.61
CA LEU A 206 1.11 2.69 -13.21
C LEU A 206 0.59 4.01 -12.67
N GLY A 207 -0.65 3.98 -12.14
CA GLY A 207 -1.27 5.15 -11.52
C GLY A 207 -1.56 6.29 -12.50
N TRP A 208 -1.49 6.02 -13.81
CA TRP A 208 -1.81 7.01 -14.84
C TRP A 208 -3.31 7.01 -15.11
N GLY A 209 -3.88 8.21 -15.18
CA GLY A 209 -5.28 8.44 -15.49
C GLY A 209 -5.60 9.91 -15.31
N PHE A 210 -6.65 10.38 -15.98
CA PHE A 210 -7.14 11.74 -15.85
C PHE A 210 -8.66 11.77 -15.92
N THR A 211 -9.25 12.89 -15.54
CA THR A 211 -10.67 13.19 -15.74
C THR A 211 -10.75 14.42 -16.63
N GLY A 212 -11.39 14.29 -17.79
CA GLY A 212 -11.48 15.35 -18.79
C GLY A 212 -12.46 14.98 -19.89
N LEU A 213 -12.71 15.93 -20.79
CA LEU A 213 -13.53 15.67 -21.98
C LEU A 213 -12.71 14.90 -23.00
N CYS A 214 -13.33 13.89 -23.61
CA CYS A 214 -12.77 13.14 -24.73
C CYS A 214 -13.80 13.07 -25.87
N GLY A 215 -13.33 13.26 -27.10
CA GLY A 215 -14.10 13.09 -28.32
C GLY A 215 -13.89 11.69 -28.93
N PHE A 216 -14.85 11.22 -29.72
CA PHE A 216 -14.79 9.92 -30.40
C PHE A 216 -15.16 10.09 -31.86
N SER A 217 -14.29 9.65 -32.75
CA SER A 217 -14.46 9.69 -34.19
C SER A 217 -14.88 8.32 -34.75
N PRO A 218 -15.48 8.27 -35.96
CA PRO A 218 -15.94 7.02 -36.57
C PRO A 218 -14.81 6.03 -36.91
N ASP A 219 -13.58 6.52 -37.11
CA ASP A 219 -12.39 5.70 -37.37
C ASP A 219 -11.84 4.99 -36.11
N GLY A 220 -12.45 5.23 -34.94
CA GLY A 220 -12.12 4.58 -33.69
C GLY A 220 -11.13 5.33 -32.81
N ARG A 221 -10.64 6.51 -33.23
CA ARG A 221 -9.77 7.35 -32.40
C ARG A 221 -10.50 8.00 -31.23
N VAL A 222 -9.71 8.37 -30.22
CA VAL A 222 -10.18 9.04 -29.02
C VAL A 222 -9.43 10.35 -28.89
N HIS A 223 -10.09 11.48 -29.07
CA HIS A 223 -9.43 12.79 -29.07
C HIS A 223 -9.50 13.45 -27.69
N ASN A 224 -8.45 14.16 -27.29
CA ASN A 224 -8.41 15.03 -26.13
C ASN A 224 -7.77 16.38 -26.48
N LEU A 225 -8.56 17.45 -26.42
CA LEU A 225 -8.09 18.80 -26.79
C LEU A 225 -7.09 19.41 -25.79
N ASP A 226 -6.87 18.80 -24.64
CA ASP A 226 -5.87 19.26 -23.65
C ASP A 226 -4.55 18.46 -23.72
N ALA A 227 -4.41 17.62 -24.74
CA ALA A 227 -3.23 16.81 -25.02
C ALA A 227 -2.84 15.80 -23.92
N TYR A 228 -3.80 15.28 -23.14
CA TYR A 228 -3.47 14.37 -22.03
C TYR A 228 -2.94 13.00 -22.44
N PHE A 229 -3.10 12.58 -23.69
CA PHE A 229 -2.66 11.26 -24.13
C PHE A 229 -1.15 11.11 -24.37
N ALA A 230 -0.33 12.15 -24.18
CA ALA A 230 1.10 12.12 -24.51
C ALA A 230 1.92 11.01 -23.82
N ALA A 231 1.43 10.46 -22.70
CA ALA A 231 2.07 9.36 -21.99
C ALA A 231 1.65 7.97 -22.49
N LEU A 232 0.74 7.86 -23.45
CA LEU A 232 0.30 6.57 -24.00
C LEU A 232 1.26 6.08 -25.07
N ASP A 233 1.34 4.77 -25.21
CA ASP A 233 2.12 4.07 -26.23
C ASP A 233 1.35 2.83 -26.70
N VAL A 234 1.78 2.27 -27.82
CA VAL A 234 1.15 1.10 -28.44
C VAL A 234 1.09 -0.06 -27.42
N ASN A 235 -0.06 -0.74 -27.38
CA ASN A 235 -0.44 -1.81 -26.44
C ASN A 235 -0.84 -1.37 -25.02
N ASP A 236 -0.79 -0.09 -24.68
CA ASP A 236 -1.40 0.36 -23.43
C ASP A 236 -2.91 0.09 -23.44
N ARG A 237 -3.47 -0.24 -22.28
CA ARG A 237 -4.91 -0.47 -22.12
C ARG A 237 -5.54 0.70 -21.42
N LEU A 238 -6.57 1.27 -22.03
CA LEU A 238 -7.35 2.38 -21.49
C LEU A 238 -8.72 1.89 -21.07
N GLN A 239 -9.17 2.33 -19.90
CA GLN A 239 -10.56 2.19 -19.48
C GLN A 239 -11.24 3.54 -19.58
N ILE A 240 -12.23 3.65 -20.46
CA ILE A 240 -13.02 4.85 -20.69
C ILE A 240 -14.34 4.71 -19.94
N SER A 241 -14.71 5.72 -19.16
CA SER A 241 -15.94 5.75 -18.39
C SER A 241 -16.49 7.17 -18.27
N GLY A 242 -17.78 7.31 -17.95
CA GLY A 242 -18.45 8.61 -17.78
C GLY A 242 -19.11 9.16 -19.05
N SER A 243 -19.00 8.47 -20.19
CA SER A 243 -19.76 8.76 -21.41
C SER A 243 -21.14 8.08 -21.37
N ALA A 244 -22.12 8.65 -22.05
CA ALA A 244 -23.44 8.03 -22.22
C ALA A 244 -23.41 6.80 -23.14
N SER A 245 -22.48 6.76 -24.12
CA SER A 245 -22.47 5.73 -25.18
C SER A 245 -21.10 5.09 -25.42
N ASN A 246 -20.00 5.63 -24.89
CA ASN A 246 -18.64 5.18 -25.20
C ASN A 246 -17.84 4.70 -23.98
N ASN A 247 -18.51 4.08 -23.01
CA ASN A 247 -17.84 3.43 -21.89
C ASN A 247 -17.30 2.07 -22.35
N LYS A 248 -15.99 1.97 -22.56
CA LYS A 248 -15.33 0.78 -23.09
C LYS A 248 -13.88 0.65 -22.62
N ALA A 249 -13.38 -0.57 -22.61
CA ALA A 249 -11.94 -0.84 -22.53
C ALA A 249 -11.38 -0.87 -23.96
N VAL A 250 -10.31 -0.13 -24.22
CA VAL A 250 -9.61 -0.14 -25.52
C VAL A 250 -8.13 -0.42 -25.32
N THR A 251 -7.48 -0.88 -26.39
CA THR A 251 -6.03 -1.03 -26.47
C THR A 251 -5.54 -0.01 -27.48
N VAL A 252 -4.45 0.69 -27.16
CA VAL A 252 -3.80 1.64 -28.05
C VAL A 252 -3.16 0.88 -29.21
N GLU A 253 -3.69 1.05 -30.43
CA GLU A 253 -3.15 0.44 -31.65
C GLU A 253 -2.14 1.35 -32.35
N ASP A 254 -2.40 2.66 -32.37
CA ASP A 254 -1.50 3.71 -32.85
C ASP A 254 -1.24 4.69 -31.71
N GLY A 255 0.01 5.15 -31.57
CA GLY A 255 0.41 6.04 -30.48
C GLY A 255 -0.18 7.46 -30.65
N PRO A 256 -0.11 8.30 -29.59
CA PRO A 256 -0.65 9.64 -29.62
C PRO A 256 -0.06 10.49 -30.74
N ARG A 257 -0.93 11.16 -31.50
CA ARG A 257 -0.53 12.20 -32.47
C ARG A 257 -0.55 13.56 -31.80
N ASP A 258 0.26 14.50 -32.29
CA ASP A 258 0.24 15.90 -31.85
C ASP A 258 0.33 16.07 -30.32
N LEU A 259 1.50 15.75 -29.77
CA LEU A 259 1.76 15.70 -28.32
C LEU A 259 1.49 17.00 -27.56
N GLU A 260 1.25 18.11 -28.27
CA GLU A 260 1.00 19.43 -27.70
C GLU A 260 -0.30 20.04 -28.26
N VAL A 261 -0.94 20.86 -27.43
CA VAL A 261 -2.12 21.62 -27.85
C VAL A 261 -1.70 22.73 -28.83
N VAL A 262 -2.28 22.70 -30.03
CA VAL A 262 -2.12 23.78 -31.01
C VAL A 262 -3.39 24.63 -31.06
N ARG A 263 -3.20 25.95 -31.31
CA ARG A 263 -4.30 26.90 -31.40
C ARG A 263 -3.99 28.00 -32.41
N VAL A 264 -5.02 28.42 -33.14
CA VAL A 264 -5.01 29.62 -33.96
C VAL A 264 -6.13 30.52 -33.44
N GLU A 265 -5.79 31.78 -33.17
CA GLU A 265 -6.72 32.77 -32.65
C GLU A 265 -6.55 34.07 -33.44
N GLY A 266 -7.66 34.63 -33.93
CA GLY A 266 -7.59 35.87 -34.67
C GLY A 266 -8.93 36.36 -35.17
N THR A 267 -8.92 37.60 -35.65
CA THR A 267 -10.08 38.24 -36.32
C THR A 267 -10.11 37.97 -37.82
N THR A 268 -9.09 37.29 -38.33
CA THR A 268 -8.86 36.94 -39.74
C THR A 268 -9.53 35.64 -40.16
N ILE A 269 -10.02 34.87 -39.18
CA ILE A 269 -10.68 33.59 -39.41
C ILE A 269 -12.12 33.82 -39.86
N PHE A 270 -12.53 33.14 -40.93
CA PHE A 270 -13.88 33.19 -41.48
C PHE A 270 -14.33 31.81 -41.96
N PHE A 271 -15.61 31.70 -42.29
CA PHE A 271 -16.26 30.43 -42.58
C PHE A 271 -17.02 30.54 -43.88
N ASP A 272 -16.81 29.57 -44.77
CA ASP A 272 -17.61 29.40 -45.98
C ASP A 272 -18.55 28.21 -45.81
N ALA A 273 -19.66 28.21 -46.56
CA ALA A 273 -20.72 27.22 -46.34
C ALA A 273 -20.23 25.80 -46.62
N ASN A 274 -20.86 24.83 -45.94
CA ASN A 274 -20.62 23.39 -46.01
C ASN A 274 -19.53 22.94 -45.05
N ASP A 275 -18.26 23.21 -45.34
CA ASP A 275 -17.14 22.56 -44.65
C ASP A 275 -15.91 23.44 -44.43
N ASP A 276 -15.86 24.64 -44.98
CA ASP A 276 -14.63 25.44 -45.03
C ASP A 276 -14.42 26.36 -43.83
N ILE A 277 -13.23 26.27 -43.22
CA ILE A 277 -12.70 27.22 -42.24
C ILE A 277 -11.45 27.88 -42.83
N HIS A 278 -11.49 29.19 -43.02
CA HIS A 278 -10.40 29.96 -43.65
C HIS A 278 -9.69 30.86 -42.65
N ASP A 279 -8.43 31.19 -42.96
CA ASP A 279 -7.66 32.24 -42.31
C ASP A 279 -6.81 33.00 -43.33
N THR A 280 -6.95 34.33 -43.36
CA THR A 280 -6.22 35.17 -44.31
C THR A 280 -4.73 35.29 -43.99
N GLU A 281 -4.29 34.92 -42.78
CA GLU A 281 -2.86 34.90 -42.40
C GLU A 281 -2.15 33.57 -42.67
N ASN A 282 -2.87 32.57 -43.19
CA ASN A 282 -2.36 31.22 -43.42
C ASN A 282 -1.88 30.48 -42.16
N GLY A 283 -2.54 30.67 -41.02
CA GLY A 283 -2.24 30.01 -39.76
C GLY A 283 -2.70 28.55 -39.67
N MET A 284 -3.45 28.03 -40.65
CA MET A 284 -4.15 26.74 -40.54
C MET A 284 -3.23 25.51 -40.68
N SER A 285 -2.00 25.67 -41.16
CA SER A 285 -1.05 24.55 -41.33
C SER A 285 -0.55 23.92 -40.03
N VAL A 286 -0.88 24.51 -38.87
CA VAL A 286 -0.53 23.95 -37.55
C VAL A 286 -1.41 22.77 -37.15
N PHE A 287 -2.57 22.61 -37.82
CA PHE A 287 -3.51 21.54 -37.55
C PHE A 287 -3.15 20.26 -38.33
N THR A 288 -3.64 19.14 -37.84
CA THR A 288 -3.38 17.82 -38.43
C THR A 288 -4.66 17.25 -39.00
N ASN A 289 -4.56 16.68 -40.20
CA ASN A 289 -5.72 16.05 -40.83
C ASN A 289 -6.22 14.83 -40.04
N GLY A 290 -7.55 14.65 -39.96
CA GLY A 290 -8.20 13.60 -39.19
C GLY A 290 -8.24 13.85 -37.69
N GLU A 291 -7.85 15.03 -37.22
CA GLU A 291 -7.95 15.41 -35.81
C GLU A 291 -9.19 16.24 -35.50
N MET A 292 -9.63 16.15 -34.24
CA MET A 292 -10.75 16.93 -33.75
C MET A 292 -10.29 18.34 -33.36
N ILE A 293 -11.05 19.33 -33.78
CA ILE A 293 -10.90 20.72 -33.39
C ILE A 293 -12.11 21.22 -32.61
N LEU A 294 -11.91 22.23 -31.77
CA LEU A 294 -12.98 23.06 -31.22
C LEU A 294 -12.89 24.46 -31.82
N VAL A 295 -13.98 24.90 -32.42
CA VAL A 295 -14.19 26.28 -32.86
C VAL A 295 -14.97 27.02 -31.79
N SER A 296 -14.53 28.24 -31.46
CA SER A 296 -15.23 29.15 -30.54
C SER A 296 -15.04 30.61 -30.97
N GLY A 297 -15.95 31.50 -30.55
CA GLY A 297 -15.85 32.93 -30.85
C GLY A 297 -16.42 33.37 -32.21
N SER A 298 -16.94 32.45 -33.02
CA SER A 298 -17.67 32.79 -34.26
C SER A 298 -18.95 33.56 -33.94
N SER A 299 -19.29 34.53 -34.79
CA SER A 299 -20.58 35.25 -34.74
C SER A 299 -21.77 34.35 -35.10
N VAL A 300 -21.53 33.22 -35.78
CA VAL A 300 -22.55 32.22 -36.06
C VAL A 300 -22.43 31.10 -35.03
N GLY A 301 -23.37 31.07 -34.09
CA GLY A 301 -23.35 30.11 -32.98
C GLY A 301 -23.26 28.64 -33.41
N GLY A 302 -23.82 28.29 -34.58
CA GLY A 302 -23.74 26.93 -35.14
C GLY A 302 -22.33 26.47 -35.52
N ASN A 303 -21.40 27.39 -35.75
CA ASN A 303 -20.00 27.06 -36.03
C ASN A 303 -19.20 26.80 -34.74
N ASN A 304 -19.67 27.29 -33.59
CA ASN A 304 -19.00 27.16 -32.28
C ASN A 304 -19.24 25.79 -31.66
N LYS A 305 -18.57 24.77 -32.21
CA LYS A 305 -18.70 23.37 -31.81
C LYS A 305 -17.43 22.60 -32.14
N TYR A 306 -17.43 21.31 -31.81
CA TYR A 306 -16.40 20.38 -32.23
C TYR A 306 -16.59 20.02 -33.70
N HIS A 307 -15.50 19.98 -34.46
CA HIS A 307 -15.46 19.51 -35.83
C HIS A 307 -14.33 18.49 -36.00
N LEU A 308 -14.44 17.60 -36.98
CA LEU A 308 -13.39 16.67 -37.36
C LEU A 308 -12.78 17.18 -38.68
N LEU A 309 -11.46 17.29 -38.75
CA LEU A 309 -10.78 17.78 -39.95
C LEU A 309 -10.71 16.70 -41.02
N ASP A 310 -11.07 17.05 -42.26
CA ASP A 310 -10.98 16.18 -43.45
C ASP A 310 -9.82 16.58 -44.38
N SER A 311 -9.46 17.87 -44.40
CA SER A 311 -8.24 18.35 -45.04
C SER A 311 -7.67 19.59 -44.36
N VAL A 312 -6.37 19.79 -44.51
CA VAL A 312 -5.63 20.94 -43.96
C VAL A 312 -4.69 21.51 -45.01
N ALA A 313 -4.72 22.83 -45.16
CA ALA A 313 -3.79 23.63 -45.94
C ALA A 313 -3.40 24.90 -45.16
N GLY A 314 -2.44 25.68 -45.67
CA GLY A 314 -1.98 26.90 -44.99
C GLY A 314 -3.11 27.89 -44.71
N GLY A 315 -3.93 28.20 -45.71
CA GLY A 315 -5.00 29.21 -45.60
C GLY A 315 -6.40 28.69 -45.28
N HIS A 316 -6.59 27.37 -45.22
CA HIS A 316 -7.90 26.78 -44.96
C HIS A 316 -7.82 25.34 -44.47
N CYS A 317 -8.85 24.91 -43.77
CA CYS A 317 -9.14 23.52 -43.46
C CYS A 317 -10.58 23.19 -43.87
N THR A 318 -10.83 21.94 -44.24
CA THR A 318 -12.20 21.42 -44.42
C THR A 318 -12.58 20.52 -43.25
N VAL A 319 -13.87 20.48 -42.91
CA VAL A 319 -14.43 19.61 -41.86
C VAL A 319 -15.27 18.48 -42.46
N ASP A 320 -15.27 17.33 -41.79
CA ASP A 320 -16.19 16.24 -42.10
C ASP A 320 -17.63 16.67 -41.80
N THR A 321 -18.44 16.82 -42.85
CA THR A 321 -19.84 17.27 -42.74
C THR A 321 -20.78 16.22 -42.17
N ASP A 322 -20.41 14.94 -42.26
CA ASP A 322 -21.18 13.83 -41.72
C ASP A 322 -20.95 13.69 -40.20
N TRP A 323 -19.81 14.19 -39.71
CA TRP A 323 -19.49 14.22 -38.29
C TRP A 323 -19.86 15.57 -37.65
N ASN A 324 -20.95 15.57 -36.89
CA ASN A 324 -21.41 16.72 -36.09
C ASN A 324 -21.87 17.96 -36.91
N GLY A 325 -22.20 17.77 -38.19
CA GLY A 325 -22.92 18.71 -39.05
C GLY A 325 -22.08 19.80 -39.71
N THR A 326 -22.68 20.58 -40.60
CA THR A 326 -21.98 21.51 -41.51
C THR A 326 -21.57 22.86 -40.90
N ILE A 327 -20.73 23.59 -41.63
CA ILE A 327 -20.36 25.00 -41.43
C ILE A 327 -21.37 25.93 -42.12
N THR A 328 -21.72 27.01 -41.42
CA THR A 328 -22.53 28.12 -41.97
C THR A 328 -21.63 29.31 -42.27
N THR A 329 -21.86 29.98 -43.41
CA THR A 329 -21.06 31.13 -43.83
C THR A 329 -21.04 32.25 -42.78
N SER A 330 -19.86 32.78 -42.50
CA SER A 330 -19.69 34.00 -41.70
C SER A 330 -18.40 34.72 -42.07
N ALA A 331 -18.48 36.05 -42.19
CA ALA A 331 -17.33 36.89 -42.53
C ALA A 331 -16.30 36.99 -41.38
N ALA A 332 -15.08 37.35 -41.73
CA ALA A 332 -14.02 37.71 -40.78
C ALA A 332 -14.42 38.93 -39.92
N GLY A 333 -13.80 39.07 -38.75
CA GLY A 333 -14.00 40.19 -37.83
C GLY A 333 -14.15 39.79 -36.36
N PRO A 334 -14.96 38.78 -36.00
CA PRO A 334 -15.00 38.25 -34.64
C PRO A 334 -13.67 37.61 -34.26
N ASN A 335 -13.27 37.69 -32.99
CA ASN A 335 -12.09 36.95 -32.53
C ASN A 335 -12.45 35.47 -32.36
N VAL A 336 -12.03 34.65 -33.32
CA VAL A 336 -12.31 33.21 -33.37
C VAL A 336 -11.09 32.46 -32.86
N THR A 337 -11.32 31.40 -32.08
CA THR A 337 -10.29 30.46 -31.65
C THR A 337 -10.59 29.08 -32.20
N VAL A 338 -9.60 28.49 -32.88
CA VAL A 338 -9.59 27.08 -33.30
C VAL A 338 -8.52 26.36 -32.51
N LYS A 339 -8.90 25.29 -31.80
CA LYS A 339 -8.02 24.53 -30.90
C LYS A 339 -8.02 23.04 -31.25
N GLN A 340 -6.85 22.42 -31.30
CA GLN A 340 -6.65 20.99 -31.47
C GLN A 340 -5.75 20.45 -30.34
N GLY A 341 -5.94 19.19 -29.94
CA GLY A 341 -5.04 18.47 -29.03
C GLY A 341 -4.54 17.18 -29.67
N ASN A 342 -4.49 16.09 -28.90
CA ASN A 342 -4.07 14.77 -29.38
C ASN A 342 -5.21 13.79 -29.54
N SER A 343 -4.92 12.67 -30.20
CA SER A 343 -5.80 11.50 -30.31
C SER A 343 -5.06 10.18 -30.19
#